data_AF-A0A962IG37-F1
#
_entry.id   AF-A0A962IG37-F1
#
_cell.length_a   1.000
_cell.length_b   1.000
_cell.length_c   1.000
_cell.angle_alpha   90.00
_cell.angle_beta   90.00
_cell.angle_gamma   90.00
#
_symmetry.space_group_name_H-M   'P 1'
#
loop_
_entity.id
_entity.type
_entity.pdbx_description
1 polymer ?
#
loop_
_entity_poly.entity_id
_entity_poly.type
_entity_poly.pdbx_seq_one_letter_code
_entity_poly.pdbx_strand_id
1 'polypeptide(L)'
;LSMDDAAIVIEALRTRFPAIIGPKKDDICYATQNRQDALKQLVEDSDLILVVGSPNSSNSNRLREIAEKRGVPAYLIDDARDIQDDWLENQPRIGVTAGASAPEVLVDGVISHLRERGATVQIQDSGIVEHVVFVLPKALRSVSTSG
;
A
#
# COMPACT_ATOMS: atom_id res chain seq x y z
N LEU A 1 8.22 -6.69 -4.19
CA LEU A 1 8.97 -6.15 -5.35
C LEU A 1 8.45 -4.75 -5.64
N SER A 2 9.32 -3.76 -5.78
CA SER A 2 8.92 -2.43 -6.27
C SER A 2 8.89 -2.41 -7.79
N MET A 3 8.09 -1.53 -8.37
CA MET A 3 8.23 -1.18 -9.78
C MET A 3 9.61 -0.60 -10.09
N ASP A 4 10.04 0.39 -9.31
CA ASP A 4 11.31 1.09 -9.57
C ASP A 4 12.54 0.17 -9.40
N ASP A 5 12.60 -0.61 -8.32
CA ASP A 5 13.69 -1.58 -8.10
C ASP A 5 13.69 -2.69 -9.17
N ALA A 6 12.50 -3.16 -9.60
CA ALA A 6 12.41 -4.15 -10.67
C ALA A 6 12.94 -3.59 -11.99
N ALA A 7 12.61 -2.33 -12.31
CA ALA A 7 13.10 -1.66 -13.51
C ALA A 7 14.64 -1.56 -13.52
N ILE A 8 15.25 -1.23 -12.38
CA ILE A 8 16.72 -1.16 -12.25
C ILE A 8 17.36 -2.53 -12.55
N VAL A 9 16.80 -3.62 -12.02
CA VAL A 9 17.31 -4.97 -12.26
C VAL A 9 17.09 -5.40 -13.72
N ILE A 10 15.93 -5.09 -14.30
CA ILE A 10 15.63 -5.39 -15.71
C ILE A 10 16.62 -4.68 -16.64
N GLU A 11 16.94 -3.42 -16.39
CA GLU A 11 17.90 -2.66 -17.20
C GLU A 11 19.33 -3.20 -17.06
N ALA A 12 19.73 -3.61 -15.85
CA ALA A 12 21.01 -4.28 -15.64
C ALA A 12 21.09 -5.62 -16.40
N LEU A 13 20.01 -6.40 -16.41
CA LEU A 13 19.92 -7.67 -17.14
C LEU A 13 19.98 -7.46 -18.65
N ARG A 14 19.27 -6.47 -19.20
CA ARG A 14 19.31 -6.12 -20.63
C ARG A 14 20.71 -5.68 -21.06
N THR A 15 21.39 -4.90 -20.22
CA THR A 15 22.77 -4.46 -20.47
C THR A 15 23.73 -5.65 -20.49
N ARG A 16 23.61 -6.58 -19.54
CA ARG A 16 24.50 -7.73 -19.42
C ARG A 16 24.23 -8.85 -20.42
N PHE A 17 22.97 -9.00 -20.83
CA PHE A 17 22.47 -10.05 -21.71
C PHE A 17 21.57 -9.44 -22.80
N PRO A 18 22.13 -8.86 -23.88
CA PRO A 18 21.33 -8.14 -24.89
C PRO A 18 20.29 -9.00 -25.65
N ALA A 19 20.46 -10.33 -25.65
CA ALA A 19 19.53 -11.27 -26.27
C ALA A 19 18.43 -11.78 -25.30
N ILE A 20 18.36 -11.27 -24.07
CA ILE A 20 17.36 -11.70 -23.09
C ILE A 20 15.95 -11.32 -23.56
N ILE A 21 15.03 -12.28 -23.55
CA ILE A 21 13.62 -12.07 -23.91
C ILE A 21 12.83 -11.95 -22.61
N GLY A 22 12.29 -10.76 -22.35
CA GLY A 22 11.39 -10.53 -21.22
C GLY A 22 9.93 -10.87 -21.55
N PRO A 23 9.05 -10.98 -20.54
CA PRO A 23 7.62 -11.09 -20.75
C PRO A 23 7.07 -9.84 -21.48
N LYS A 24 5.96 -9.98 -22.21
CA LYS A 24 5.33 -8.86 -22.96
C LYS A 24 4.76 -7.76 -22.05
N LYS A 25 4.57 -8.05 -20.76
CA LYS A 25 4.17 -7.15 -19.67
C LYS A 25 4.97 -7.55 -18.43
N ASP A 26 5.32 -6.58 -17.58
CA ASP A 26 5.94 -6.87 -16.30
C ASP A 26 5.04 -7.81 -15.47
N ASP A 27 5.62 -8.84 -14.84
CA ASP A 27 4.89 -9.82 -14.01
C ASP A 27 4.39 -9.24 -12.66
N ILE A 28 4.46 -7.92 -12.50
CA ILE A 28 3.97 -7.23 -11.31
C ILE A 28 2.45 -7.06 -11.45
N CYS A 29 1.71 -7.60 -10.48
CA CYS A 29 0.25 -7.54 -10.47
C CYS A 29 -0.27 -6.09 -10.49
N TYR A 30 -1.39 -5.85 -11.19
CA TYR A 30 -2.06 -4.54 -11.28
C TYR A 30 -2.33 -3.93 -9.90
N ALA A 31 -2.71 -4.76 -8.93
CA ALA A 31 -3.02 -4.34 -7.55
C ALA A 31 -1.81 -3.69 -6.85
N THR A 32 -0.60 -4.15 -7.17
CA THR A 32 0.67 -3.63 -6.64
C THR A 32 1.03 -2.30 -7.30
N GLN A 33 0.86 -2.18 -8.62
CA GLN A 33 1.11 -0.94 -9.35
C GLN A 33 0.19 0.18 -8.87
N ASN A 34 -1.13 -0.07 -8.84
CA ASN A 34 -2.13 0.93 -8.47
C ASN A 34 -1.88 1.50 -7.07
N ARG A 35 -1.55 0.63 -6.11
CA ARG A 35 -1.25 1.05 -4.72
C ARG A 35 0.05 1.86 -4.63
N GLN A 36 1.09 1.50 -5.40
CA GLN A 36 2.32 2.27 -5.44
C GLN A 36 2.10 3.64 -6.09
N ASP A 37 1.30 3.74 -7.14
CA ASP A 37 1.01 5.03 -7.79
C ASP A 37 0.11 5.93 -6.95
N ALA A 38 -0.92 5.38 -6.31
CA ALA A 38 -1.74 6.12 -5.34
C ALA A 38 -0.90 6.63 -4.17
N LEU A 39 0.04 5.82 -3.67
CA LEU A 39 0.98 6.24 -2.64
C LEU A 39 1.88 7.39 -3.13
N LYS A 40 2.38 7.35 -4.37
CA LYS A 40 3.24 8.42 -4.89
C LYS A 40 2.54 9.77 -4.84
N GLN A 41 1.23 9.82 -5.13
CA GLN A 41 0.43 11.04 -5.02
C GLN A 41 0.22 11.43 -3.55
N LEU A 42 -0.16 10.47 -2.70
CA LEU A 42 -0.40 10.70 -1.28
C LEU A 42 0.81 11.30 -0.56
N VAL A 43 2.02 10.86 -0.94
CA VAL A 43 3.29 11.33 -0.36
C VAL A 43 3.58 12.80 -0.68
N GLU A 44 3.18 13.30 -1.85
CA GLU A 44 3.40 14.74 -2.19
C GLU A 44 2.54 15.67 -1.32
N ASP A 45 1.41 15.18 -0.82
CA ASP A 45 0.45 15.95 -0.04
C ASP A 45 0.51 15.66 1.47
N SER A 46 1.46 14.84 1.93
CA SER A 46 1.54 14.39 3.32
C SER A 46 2.87 14.74 3.97
N ASP A 47 2.81 15.11 5.25
CA ASP A 47 3.99 15.35 6.10
C ASP A 47 4.37 14.07 6.88
N LEU A 48 3.42 13.14 7.02
CA LEU A 48 3.59 11.81 7.61
C LEU A 48 2.77 10.76 6.85
N ILE A 49 3.29 9.54 6.67
CA ILE A 49 2.54 8.40 6.15
C ILE A 49 2.37 7.31 7.23
N LEU A 50 1.13 6.86 7.43
CA LEU A 50 0.79 5.67 8.19
C LEU A 50 0.37 4.55 7.21
N VAL A 51 1.10 3.45 7.25
CA VAL A 51 0.83 2.26 6.41
C VAL A 51 0.25 1.17 7.29
N VAL A 52 -1.02 0.86 7.09
CA VAL A 52 -1.70 -0.22 7.81
C VAL A 52 -1.32 -1.57 7.21
N GLY A 53 -0.75 -2.44 8.04
CA GLY A 53 -0.47 -3.84 7.72
C GLY A 53 0.75 -4.40 8.45
N SER A 54 0.90 -5.72 8.39
CA SER A 54 1.90 -6.42 9.20
C SER A 54 3.35 -6.21 8.74
N PRO A 55 4.34 -6.19 9.67
CA PRO A 55 5.78 -6.23 9.37
C PRO A 55 6.21 -7.38 8.47
N ASN A 56 5.46 -8.47 8.43
CA ASN A 56 5.76 -9.62 7.58
C ASN A 56 5.19 -9.50 6.15
N SER A 57 4.45 -8.44 5.84
CA SER A 57 3.89 -8.18 4.51
C SER A 57 4.88 -7.43 3.64
N SER A 58 5.38 -8.09 2.58
CA SER A 58 6.29 -7.44 1.62
C SER A 58 5.65 -6.23 0.92
N ASN A 59 4.34 -6.27 0.65
CA ASN A 59 3.65 -5.15 0.02
C ASN A 59 3.54 -3.94 0.96
N SER A 60 3.18 -4.17 2.23
CA SER A 60 3.08 -3.10 3.22
C SER A 60 4.44 -2.44 3.48
N ASN A 61 5.50 -3.24 3.62
CA ASN A 61 6.86 -2.71 3.75
C ASN A 61 7.26 -1.90 2.51
N ARG A 62 6.90 -2.35 1.31
CA ARG A 62 7.24 -1.60 0.10
C ARG A 62 6.58 -0.23 0.03
N LEU A 63 5.33 -0.12 0.47
CA LEU A 63 4.66 1.17 0.58
C LEU A 63 5.40 2.09 1.55
N ARG A 64 5.76 1.60 2.74
CA ARG A 64 6.56 2.36 3.72
C ARG A 64 7.89 2.84 3.12
N GLU A 65 8.65 1.93 2.51
CA GLU A 65 9.94 2.24 1.87
C GLU A 65 9.83 3.28 0.75
N ILE A 66 8.75 3.27 -0.03
CA ILE A 66 8.53 4.26 -1.10
C ILE A 66 8.31 5.65 -0.52
N ALA A 67 7.55 5.76 0.58
CA ALA A 67 7.35 7.04 1.27
C ALA A 67 8.67 7.55 1.88
N GLU A 68 9.42 6.68 2.57
CA GLU A 68 10.73 7.05 3.15
C GLU A 68 11.73 7.49 2.07
N LYS A 69 11.79 6.80 0.93
CA LYS A 69 12.67 7.17 -0.20
C LYS A 69 12.32 8.55 -0.79
N ARG A 70 11.11 9.04 -0.57
CA ARG A 70 10.65 10.37 -1.00
C ARG A 70 10.81 11.42 0.10
N GLY A 71 11.40 11.07 1.24
CA GLY A 71 11.72 12.00 2.32
C GLY A 71 10.56 12.26 3.29
N VAL A 72 9.44 11.54 3.16
CA VAL A 72 8.33 11.64 4.10
C VAL A 72 8.45 10.52 5.15
N PRO A 73 8.47 10.84 6.46
CA PRO A 73 8.44 9.83 7.51
C PRO A 73 7.28 8.85 7.31
N ALA A 74 7.55 7.55 7.46
CA ALA A 74 6.51 6.54 7.27
C ALA A 74 6.61 5.43 8.31
N TYR A 75 5.48 5.12 8.95
CA TYR A 75 5.39 4.05 9.95
C TYR A 75 4.48 2.94 9.48
N LEU A 76 4.89 1.72 9.79
CA LEU A 76 4.07 0.53 9.61
C LEU A 76 3.35 0.24 10.92
N ILE A 77 2.03 0.14 10.87
CA ILE A 77 1.18 -0.11 12.03
C ILE A 77 0.23 -1.28 11.74
N ASP A 78 0.04 -2.17 12.72
CA ASP A 78 -0.97 -3.22 12.63
C ASP A 78 -2.36 -2.61 12.83
N ASP A 79 -2.50 -1.66 13.77
CA ASP A 79 -3.74 -0.91 13.97
C ASP A 79 -3.52 0.46 14.65
N ALA A 80 -4.62 1.15 14.96
CA ALA A 80 -4.61 2.50 15.53
C ALA A 80 -3.86 2.61 16.88
N ARG A 81 -3.71 1.52 17.64
CA ARG A 81 -3.06 1.51 18.95
C ARG A 81 -1.54 1.62 18.85
N ASP A 82 -0.96 1.31 17.70
CA ASP A 82 0.48 1.41 17.47
C ASP A 82 0.92 2.86 17.24
N ILE A 83 -0.02 3.75 16.93
CA ILE A 83 0.24 5.16 16.66
C ILE A 83 0.78 5.83 17.93
N GLN A 84 2.01 6.34 17.84
CA GLN A 84 2.62 7.11 18.91
C GLN A 84 2.32 8.60 18.74
N ASP A 85 2.11 9.29 19.86
CA ASP A 85 1.73 10.71 19.87
C ASP A 85 2.83 11.59 19.25
N ASP A 86 4.10 11.26 19.51
CA ASP A 86 5.27 11.98 19.02
C ASP A 86 5.37 11.95 17.48
N TRP A 87 4.85 10.92 16.82
CA TRP A 87 4.81 10.85 15.36
C TRP A 87 3.86 11.88 14.77
N LEU A 88 2.79 12.23 15.48
CA LEU A 88 1.75 13.15 15.01
C LEU A 88 2.08 14.62 15.30
N GLU A 89 3.04 14.87 16.20
CA GLU A 89 3.44 16.22 16.57
C GLU A 89 3.97 16.99 15.36
N ASN A 90 3.39 18.17 15.11
CA ASN A 90 3.75 19.05 13.98
C ASN A 90 3.52 18.44 12.59
N GLN A 91 2.64 17.42 12.46
CA GLN A 91 2.26 16.83 11.18
C GLN A 91 0.84 17.29 10.76
N PRO A 92 0.69 18.41 10.03
CA PRO A 92 -0.64 18.91 9.67
C PRO A 92 -1.35 18.03 8.64
N ARG A 93 -0.61 17.25 7.83
CA ARG A 93 -1.17 16.36 6.82
C ARG A 93 -0.65 14.93 7.01
N ILE A 94 -1.54 14.04 7.42
CA ILE A 94 -1.24 12.63 7.66
C ILE A 94 -1.90 11.80 6.56
N GLY A 95 -1.09 11.15 5.73
CA GLY A 95 -1.55 10.20 4.73
C GLY A 95 -1.75 8.82 5.35
N VAL A 96 -2.90 8.22 5.10
CA VAL A 96 -3.20 6.84 5.54
C VAL A 96 -3.34 5.96 4.31
N THR A 97 -2.60 4.86 4.28
CA THR A 97 -2.70 3.84 3.23
C THR A 97 -2.66 2.45 3.85
N ALA A 98 -2.90 1.42 3.05
CA ALA A 98 -2.98 0.05 3.53
C ALA A 98 -2.33 -0.93 2.55
N GLY A 99 -1.68 -1.95 3.10
CA GLY A 99 -1.23 -3.08 2.32
C GLY A 99 -2.40 -3.88 1.73
N ALA A 100 -2.16 -4.62 0.64
CA ALA A 100 -3.20 -5.42 -0.01
C ALA A 100 -3.87 -6.49 0.90
N SER A 101 -3.22 -6.87 2.00
CA SER A 101 -3.71 -7.85 2.97
C SER A 101 -4.36 -7.23 4.21
N ALA A 102 -4.38 -5.90 4.34
CA ALA A 102 -4.92 -5.23 5.52
C ALA A 102 -6.46 -5.12 5.39
N PRO A 103 -7.23 -5.61 6.38
CA PRO A 103 -8.68 -5.42 6.42
C PRO A 103 -9.07 -3.95 6.50
N GLU A 104 -10.15 -3.58 5.78
CA GLU A 104 -10.69 -2.21 5.74
C GLU A 104 -11.02 -1.66 7.14
N VAL A 105 -11.54 -2.51 8.03
CA VAL A 105 -11.87 -2.14 9.41
C VAL A 105 -10.67 -1.60 10.22
N LEU A 106 -9.44 -2.03 9.90
CA LEU A 106 -8.24 -1.50 10.56
C LEU A 106 -7.91 -0.10 10.06
N VAL A 107 -8.12 0.16 8.78
CA VAL A 107 -7.97 1.49 8.17
C VAL A 107 -9.02 2.44 8.75
N ASP A 108 -10.27 2.00 8.85
CA ASP A 108 -11.35 2.77 9.47
C ASP A 108 -11.06 3.07 10.94
N GLY A 109 -10.46 2.12 11.68
CA GLY A 109 -10.01 2.32 13.04
C GLY A 109 -8.96 3.42 13.16
N VAL A 110 -7.96 3.44 12.28
CA VAL A 110 -6.93 4.49 12.22
C VAL A 110 -7.56 5.85 11.89
N ILE A 111 -8.44 5.90 10.88
CA ILE A 111 -9.15 7.12 10.50
C ILE A 111 -9.98 7.67 11.66
N SER A 112 -10.68 6.79 12.37
CA SER A 112 -11.51 7.16 13.53
C SER A 112 -10.65 7.71 14.67
N HIS A 113 -9.52 7.06 14.96
CA HIS A 113 -8.58 7.51 15.97
C HIS A 113 -8.01 8.91 15.67
N LEU A 114 -7.67 9.19 14.40
CA LEU A 114 -7.22 10.52 13.99
C LEU A 114 -8.34 11.58 14.08
N ARG A 115 -9.59 11.22 13.75
CA ARG A 115 -10.75 12.11 13.90
C ARG A 115 -11.01 12.50 15.34
N GLU A 116 -10.90 11.57 16.28
CA GLU A 116 -11.05 11.83 17.72
C GLU A 116 -10.02 12.86 18.21
N ARG A 117 -8.87 12.95 17.54
CA ARG A 117 -7.81 13.94 17.80
C ARG A 117 -7.99 15.26 17.03
N GLY A 118 -9.12 15.43 16.33
CA GLY A 118 -9.47 16.65 15.61
C GLY A 118 -9.11 16.68 14.12
N ALA A 119 -8.64 15.56 13.54
CA ALA A 119 -8.36 15.50 12.12
C ALA A 119 -9.64 15.56 11.27
N THR A 120 -9.59 16.29 10.16
CA THR A 120 -10.61 16.23 9.11
C THR A 120 -10.14 15.27 8.01
N VAL A 121 -11.03 14.39 7.57
CA VAL A 121 -10.68 13.34 6.60
C VAL A 121 -11.02 13.80 5.20
N GLN A 122 -10.04 13.73 4.31
CA GLN A 122 -10.22 13.89 2.87
C GLN A 122 -9.87 12.55 2.20
N ILE A 123 -10.81 12.01 1.44
CA ILE A 123 -10.58 10.79 0.66
C ILE A 123 -9.99 11.23 -0.68
N GLN A 124 -8.75 10.83 -0.93
CA GLN A 124 -8.12 11.03 -2.22
C GLN A 124 -8.57 9.91 -3.16
N ASP A 125 -9.51 10.22 -4.05
CA ASP A 125 -9.96 9.27 -5.05
C ASP A 125 -8.88 9.13 -6.13
N SER A 126 -8.26 7.95 -6.21
CA SER A 126 -7.29 7.64 -7.26
C SER A 126 -7.93 7.55 -8.65
N GLY A 127 -9.26 7.49 -8.74
CA GLY A 127 -10.02 7.28 -9.98
C GLY A 127 -9.86 5.87 -10.58
N ILE A 128 -9.10 4.98 -9.93
CA ILE A 128 -8.83 3.62 -10.40
C ILE A 128 -9.78 2.65 -9.71
N VAL A 129 -10.83 2.24 -10.41
CA VAL A 129 -11.75 1.20 -9.93
C VAL A 129 -11.21 -0.19 -10.28
N GLU A 130 -10.82 -0.97 -9.27
CA GLU A 130 -10.38 -2.35 -9.45
C GLU A 130 -11.59 -3.30 -9.56
N HIS A 131 -11.91 -3.78 -10.77
CA HIS A 131 -13.07 -4.68 -11.01
C HIS A 131 -12.75 -6.18 -10.99
N VAL A 132 -11.59 -6.59 -10.45
CA VAL A 132 -11.13 -7.98 -10.54
C VAL A 132 -11.60 -8.78 -9.32
N VAL A 133 -12.40 -9.82 -9.57
CA VAL A 133 -12.88 -10.75 -8.53
C VAL A 133 -12.42 -12.17 -8.88
N PHE A 134 -11.67 -12.79 -7.97
CA PHE A 134 -11.31 -14.20 -8.07
C PHE A 134 -12.36 -15.04 -7.37
N VAL A 135 -13.24 -15.67 -8.16
CA VAL A 135 -14.26 -16.57 -7.63
C VAL A 135 -13.63 -17.85 -7.09
N LEU A 136 -14.14 -18.34 -5.96
CA LEU A 136 -13.69 -19.61 -5.38
C LEU A 136 -13.76 -20.75 -6.42
N PRO A 137 -12.81 -21.69 -6.42
CA PRO A 137 -12.90 -22.91 -7.22
C PRO A 137 -14.21 -23.65 -6.94
N LYS A 138 -14.81 -24.28 -7.96
CA LYS A 138 -16.13 -24.94 -7.86
C LYS A 138 -16.23 -25.92 -6.68
N ALA A 139 -15.15 -26.64 -6.37
CA ALA A 139 -15.08 -27.61 -5.28
C ALA A 139 -15.23 -27.00 -3.87
N LEU A 140 -14.99 -25.69 -3.72
CA LEU A 140 -15.06 -24.98 -2.43
C LEU A 140 -16.34 -24.14 -2.28
N ARG A 141 -17.22 -24.12 -3.29
CA ARG A 141 -18.45 -23.31 -3.27
C ARG A 141 -19.58 -23.92 -2.43
N SER A 142 -19.42 -25.16 -1.94
CA SER A 142 -20.48 -25.92 -1.25
C SER A 142 -20.24 -26.14 0.25
N VAL A 143 -19.33 -25.42 0.90
CA VAL A 143 -19.06 -25.57 2.35
C VAL A 143 -19.73 -24.50 3.21
N SER A 144 -20.36 -23.49 2.60
CA SER A 144 -21.04 -22.40 3.33
C SER A 144 -22.55 -22.59 3.39
N THR A 145 -23.00 -23.62 4.11
CA THR A 145 -24.34 -23.66 4.75
C THR A 145 -24.27 -24.50 6.02
N SER A 146 -23.87 -23.90 7.14
CA SER A 146 -24.34 -24.23 8.50
C SER A 146 -23.75 -23.21 9.49
N GLY A 147 -24.62 -22.44 10.14
CA GLY A 147 -24.32 -21.42 11.13
C GLY A 147 -25.49 -20.46 11.27
#